data_AF-A0A955AR39-F1
#
_entry.id   AF-A0A955AR39-F1
#
_cell.length_a   1.000
_cell.length_b   1.000
_cell.length_c   1.000
_cell.angle_alpha   90.00
_cell.angle_beta   90.00
_cell.angle_gamma   90.00
#
_symmetry.space_group_name_H-M   'P 1'
#
loop_
_entity.id
_entity.type
_entity.pdbx_description
1 polymer ?
#
loop_
_entity_poly.entity_id
_entity_poly.type
_entity_poly.pdbx_seq_one_letter_code
_entity_poly.pdbx_strand_id
1 'polypeptide(L)'
;MRNYAFCFCTAAIWLAAGTNCSAISFDDLMASYGNLTTVAGAGQFRGAAYNGWESSMEGGGALDAELSRPHIAMSDLSGNIYIADKDAHAIRLVSGDGTIHTVAGTSEAGFNGDAGLATEIQLNSPNGIFTRPDGTTYIYDLGNNRIGKLSVDGVFTTLFEDFDGMVAGRGLWVNQDETLVYYSSGAELKMWTPGEGVEILADGFAELGNLAVNPHDGSLVVTDRLGHGVYQVDANGQKTLVAGNESDSGGRSGMPATSVGLDEVRGIYFHPEGGYFLATHKGGQVWFVDEQDTIHLLVDGDTEHETHYGDGQPLSVPGRKISEPRAVTLAPNGDILITENDFGFIRHVAISDPWFELGDFDANGELGVSDINAISQIVQQQRNVYLYDVNGDGTVTADDRTHWLKELKQANIGDANLDGVFNSGDFVQVFQAGQYEDAVFGNSTWDTGDWNGDGDFTSADFVEAFVDGGYVAAALPQNVPEPFWGPGVIFLLSVLAVRFIRNTPADSK
;
A
#
# COMPACT_ATOMS: atom_id res chain seq x y z
N MET A 1 -0.58 11.90 34.94
CA MET A 1 0.26 13.04 34.50
C MET A 1 1.50 12.48 33.83
N ARG A 2 1.41 12.15 32.54
CA ARG A 2 2.55 11.77 31.72
C ARG A 2 2.46 12.60 30.44
N ASN A 3 3.47 13.44 30.25
CA ASN A 3 3.70 14.22 29.06
C ASN A 3 4.16 13.25 27.96
N TYR A 4 3.44 13.21 26.83
CA TYR A 4 3.98 12.72 25.57
C TYR A 4 4.29 13.96 24.72
N ALA A 5 5.57 14.25 24.58
CA ALA A 5 6.07 15.23 23.62
C ALA A 5 6.25 14.51 22.28
N PHE A 6 5.44 14.91 21.30
CA PHE A 6 5.57 14.52 19.89
C PHE A 6 6.55 15.46 19.19
N CYS A 7 7.55 14.91 18.48
CA CYS A 7 8.21 15.57 17.34
C CYS A 7 9.02 14.54 16.52
N PHE A 8 9.09 14.79 15.21
CA PHE A 8 9.38 13.92 14.06
C PHE A 8 10.86 13.54 13.74
N CYS A 9 10.95 12.49 12.88
CA CYS A 9 11.89 12.20 11.77
C CYS A 9 13.25 11.49 12.02
N THR A 10 13.52 10.35 11.33
CA THR A 10 14.41 10.20 10.14
C THR A 10 14.71 8.72 9.78
N ALA A 11 14.68 8.38 8.49
CA ALA A 11 15.69 7.54 7.81
C ALA A 11 16.42 8.44 6.77
N ALA A 12 17.70 8.16 6.53
CA ALA A 12 18.79 9.07 6.08
C ALA A 12 18.57 9.76 4.70
N ILE A 13 19.18 10.91 4.33
CA ILE A 13 20.58 11.33 4.46
C ILE A 13 20.69 12.88 4.59
N TRP A 14 21.39 13.37 5.62
CA TRP A 14 22.58 14.27 5.55
C TRP A 14 22.88 14.86 6.93
N LEU A 15 24.09 14.56 7.42
CA LEU A 15 24.80 15.35 8.43
C LEU A 15 25.06 16.76 7.88
N ALA A 16 24.10 17.68 8.02
CA ALA A 16 24.32 19.12 8.18
C ALA A 16 22.99 19.89 8.28
N ALA A 17 22.77 20.51 9.44
CA ALA A 17 21.88 21.66 9.63
C ALA A 17 20.41 21.51 9.17
N GLY A 18 19.59 20.97 10.07
CA GLY A 18 18.22 21.44 10.35
C GLY A 18 17.35 21.84 9.16
N THR A 19 16.81 20.86 8.45
CA THR A 19 15.64 21.03 7.58
C THR A 19 14.60 19.99 7.97
N ASN A 20 13.41 20.47 8.36
CA ASN A 20 12.24 19.65 8.62
C ASN A 20 11.92 18.80 7.38
N CYS A 21 11.58 17.53 7.59
CA CYS A 21 10.95 16.72 6.55
C CYS A 21 9.60 17.38 6.23
N SER A 22 9.44 17.89 5.02
CA SER A 22 8.19 18.51 4.57
C SER A 22 7.24 17.42 4.10
N ALA A 23 5.96 17.50 4.47
CA ALA A 23 4.87 16.74 3.87
C ALA A 23 4.97 16.82 2.33
N ILE A 24 4.56 15.75 1.62
CA ILE A 24 4.52 15.77 0.15
C ILE A 24 3.65 16.95 -0.29
N SER A 25 4.23 17.85 -1.09
CA SER A 25 3.45 18.97 -1.60
C SER A 25 2.46 18.45 -2.64
N PHE A 26 1.32 19.12 -2.81
CA PHE A 26 0.36 18.72 -3.84
C PHE A 26 0.98 18.72 -5.25
N ASP A 27 1.91 19.63 -5.52
CA ASP A 27 2.62 19.68 -6.81
C ASP A 27 3.53 18.45 -7.01
N ASP A 28 4.21 18.00 -5.95
CA ASP A 28 5.06 16.79 -5.99
C ASP A 28 4.19 15.53 -6.14
N LEU A 29 3.07 15.45 -5.42
CA LEU A 29 2.07 14.38 -5.58
C LEU A 29 1.54 14.32 -7.02
N MET A 30 1.18 15.46 -7.61
CA MET A 30 0.69 15.49 -8.99
C MET A 30 1.76 15.13 -10.01
N ALA A 31 3.03 15.39 -9.71
CA ALA A 31 4.15 15.02 -10.56
C ALA A 31 4.49 13.52 -10.49
N SER A 32 4.15 12.85 -9.40
CA SER A 32 4.37 11.40 -9.24
C SER A 32 3.36 10.56 -10.02
N TYR A 33 2.20 11.10 -10.40
CA TYR A 33 1.15 10.36 -11.12
C TYR A 33 1.12 10.54 -12.64
N GLY A 34 0.92 9.42 -13.33
CA GLY A 34 0.95 9.33 -14.77
C GLY A 34 -0.37 9.61 -15.48
N ASN A 35 -0.59 8.86 -16.56
CA ASN A 35 -1.79 9.00 -17.36
C ASN A 35 -2.98 8.30 -16.70
N LEU A 36 -4.15 8.92 -16.80
CA LEU A 36 -5.41 8.27 -16.50
C LEU A 36 -5.72 7.26 -17.61
N THR A 37 -6.09 6.05 -17.23
CA THR A 37 -6.51 4.96 -18.12
C THR A 37 -7.76 4.29 -17.58
N THR A 38 -8.44 3.54 -18.44
CA THR A 38 -9.50 2.60 -18.05
C THR A 38 -8.88 1.22 -17.93
N VAL A 39 -9.23 0.49 -16.86
CA VAL A 39 -8.78 -0.90 -16.62
C VAL A 39 -9.92 -1.91 -16.68
N ALA A 40 -11.17 -1.46 -16.48
CA ALA A 40 -12.34 -2.31 -16.66
C ALA A 40 -13.58 -1.50 -17.02
N GLY A 41 -14.50 -2.12 -17.75
CA GLY A 41 -15.78 -1.54 -18.13
C GLY A 41 -15.78 -0.93 -19.53
N ALA A 42 -16.68 -1.41 -20.39
CA ALA A 42 -16.91 -0.89 -21.73
C ALA A 42 -17.96 0.25 -21.76
N GLY A 43 -18.84 0.30 -20.76
CA GLY A 43 -19.87 1.32 -20.57
C GLY A 43 -20.81 1.50 -21.76
N GLN A 44 -21.15 0.42 -22.47
CA GLN A 44 -22.07 0.50 -23.62
C GLN A 44 -23.53 0.61 -23.14
N PHE A 45 -23.85 0.09 -21.96
CA PHE A 45 -25.20 0.16 -21.41
C PHE A 45 -25.41 1.40 -20.53
N ARG A 46 -26.40 2.23 -20.89
CA ARG A 46 -26.72 3.49 -20.21
C ARG A 46 -27.95 3.43 -19.28
N GLY A 47 -28.30 2.23 -18.81
CA GLY A 47 -29.49 2.00 -17.98
C GLY A 47 -29.12 1.85 -16.50
N ALA A 48 -29.77 2.62 -15.62
CA ALA A 48 -29.68 2.38 -14.18
C ALA A 48 -30.42 1.09 -13.78
N ALA A 49 -29.91 0.36 -12.78
CA ALA A 49 -30.52 -0.85 -12.21
C ALA A 49 -30.72 -2.00 -13.22
N TYR A 50 -29.68 -2.27 -14.00
CA TYR A 50 -29.65 -3.35 -14.98
C TYR A 50 -28.41 -4.22 -14.76
N ASN A 51 -28.58 -5.54 -14.81
CA ASN A 51 -27.47 -6.48 -14.87
C ASN A 51 -27.05 -6.67 -16.34
N GLY A 52 -25.96 -6.03 -16.72
CA GLY A 52 -25.32 -6.16 -18.04
C GLY A 52 -24.30 -7.29 -18.14
N TRP A 53 -24.07 -8.05 -17.06
CA TRP A 53 -23.12 -9.15 -17.09
C TRP A 53 -23.64 -10.33 -17.92
N GLU A 54 -22.83 -10.77 -18.88
CA GLU A 54 -23.09 -11.97 -19.66
C GLU A 54 -22.03 -13.03 -19.37
N SER A 55 -22.42 -14.32 -19.34
CA SER A 55 -21.49 -15.43 -19.12
C SER A 55 -20.41 -15.57 -20.20
N SER A 56 -20.60 -14.93 -21.36
CA SER A 56 -19.62 -14.81 -22.44
C SER A 56 -18.41 -13.93 -22.07
N MET A 57 -18.55 -13.07 -21.05
CA MET A 57 -17.49 -12.16 -20.57
C MET A 57 -16.57 -12.83 -19.54
N GLU A 58 -16.97 -13.96 -18.97
CA GLU A 58 -16.19 -14.68 -17.96
C GLU A 58 -14.84 -15.15 -18.53
N GLY A 59 -13.74 -14.69 -17.93
CA GLY A 59 -12.38 -14.90 -18.41
C GLY A 59 -12.01 -14.12 -19.68
N GLY A 60 -12.87 -13.20 -20.11
CA GLY A 60 -12.63 -12.29 -21.23
C GLY A 60 -11.82 -11.05 -20.83
N GLY A 61 -11.60 -10.14 -21.77
CA GLY A 61 -10.88 -8.88 -21.51
C GLY A 61 -11.71 -7.92 -20.66
N ALA A 62 -11.10 -7.35 -19.61
CA ALA A 62 -11.79 -6.46 -18.67
C ALA A 62 -12.32 -5.18 -19.32
N LEU A 63 -11.68 -4.70 -20.39
CA LEU A 63 -12.12 -3.53 -21.16
C LEU A 63 -13.33 -3.81 -22.06
N ASP A 64 -13.62 -5.08 -22.34
CA ASP A 64 -14.77 -5.50 -23.15
C ASP A 64 -15.99 -5.84 -22.29
N ALA A 65 -15.83 -5.92 -20.96
CA ALA A 65 -16.88 -6.32 -20.04
C ALA A 65 -17.81 -5.15 -19.67
N GLU A 66 -19.09 -5.46 -19.47
CA GLU A 66 -20.07 -4.50 -19.01
C GLU A 66 -20.23 -4.60 -17.49
N LEU A 67 -19.78 -3.56 -16.79
CA LEU A 67 -19.97 -3.46 -15.34
C LEU A 67 -21.32 -2.81 -15.05
N SER A 68 -22.05 -3.36 -14.09
CA SER A 68 -23.41 -3.00 -13.74
C SER A 68 -23.45 -2.15 -12.48
N ARG A 69 -23.17 -0.85 -12.65
CA ARG A 69 -23.09 0.15 -11.57
C ARG A 69 -22.08 -0.26 -10.49
N PRO A 70 -20.79 -0.39 -10.86
CA PRO A 70 -19.75 -0.64 -9.90
C PRO A 70 -19.70 0.51 -8.90
N HIS A 71 -19.50 0.15 -7.63
CA HIS A 71 -19.58 1.11 -6.53
C HIS A 71 -18.25 1.41 -5.87
N ILE A 72 -17.33 0.45 -5.91
CA ILE A 72 -15.98 0.58 -5.38
C ILE A 72 -15.11 -0.51 -6.02
N ALA A 73 -13.84 -0.19 -6.19
CA ALA A 73 -12.79 -1.13 -6.56
C ALA A 73 -11.60 -0.98 -5.60
N MET A 74 -10.97 -2.09 -5.26
CA MET A 74 -9.78 -2.16 -4.41
C MET A 74 -8.85 -3.24 -4.95
N SER A 75 -7.54 -3.11 -4.76
CA SER A 75 -6.59 -4.12 -5.22
C SER A 75 -5.83 -4.79 -4.08
N ASP A 76 -5.32 -5.98 -4.38
CA ASP A 76 -4.36 -6.71 -3.54
C ASP A 76 -2.90 -6.40 -3.97
N LEU A 77 -1.92 -6.98 -3.27
CA LEU A 77 -0.49 -6.83 -3.58
C LEU A 77 -0.08 -7.54 -4.87
N SER A 78 -0.89 -8.49 -5.35
CA SER A 78 -0.66 -9.16 -6.63
C SER A 78 -1.13 -8.32 -7.83
N GLY A 79 -1.71 -7.13 -7.57
CA GLY A 79 -2.25 -6.26 -8.60
C GLY A 79 -3.62 -6.70 -9.12
N ASN A 80 -4.30 -7.64 -8.46
CA ASN A 80 -5.67 -7.99 -8.83
C ASN A 80 -6.62 -6.91 -8.32
N ILE A 81 -7.58 -6.48 -9.14
CA ILE A 81 -8.56 -5.45 -8.78
C ILE A 81 -9.92 -6.11 -8.56
N TYR A 82 -10.40 -6.04 -7.32
CA TYR A 82 -11.72 -6.51 -6.90
C TYR A 82 -12.73 -5.38 -7.08
N ILE A 83 -13.91 -5.69 -7.61
CA ILE A 83 -14.93 -4.71 -7.97
C ILE A 83 -16.28 -5.15 -7.38
N ALA A 84 -16.90 -4.27 -6.59
CA ALA A 84 -18.28 -4.44 -6.14
C ALA A 84 -19.25 -4.07 -7.28
N ASP A 85 -19.60 -5.05 -8.09
CA ASP A 85 -20.48 -4.92 -9.25
C ASP A 85 -21.95 -5.09 -8.83
N LYS A 86 -22.48 -4.02 -8.22
CA LYS A 86 -23.70 -4.07 -7.41
C LYS A 86 -24.88 -4.68 -8.15
N ASP A 87 -25.25 -4.11 -9.30
CA ASP A 87 -26.47 -4.50 -10.01
C ASP A 87 -26.26 -5.78 -10.81
N ALA A 88 -25.01 -6.25 -10.93
CA ALA A 88 -24.72 -7.61 -11.37
C ALA A 88 -24.70 -8.63 -10.22
N HIS A 89 -24.91 -8.22 -8.97
CA HIS A 89 -24.99 -9.13 -7.80
C HIS A 89 -23.76 -10.02 -7.63
N ALA A 90 -22.58 -9.46 -7.88
CA ALA A 90 -21.33 -10.18 -7.86
C ALA A 90 -20.15 -9.29 -7.45
N ILE A 91 -19.07 -9.93 -7.03
CA ILE A 91 -17.74 -9.33 -6.96
C ILE A 91 -16.96 -9.82 -8.17
N ARG A 92 -16.43 -8.87 -8.95
CA ARG A 92 -15.56 -9.16 -10.09
C ARG A 92 -14.10 -9.01 -9.67
N LEU A 93 -13.22 -9.72 -10.36
CA LEU A 93 -11.77 -9.58 -10.24
C LEU A 93 -11.18 -9.33 -11.61
N VAL A 94 -10.36 -8.30 -11.74
CA VAL A 94 -9.49 -8.08 -12.90
C VAL A 94 -8.09 -8.54 -12.54
N SER A 95 -7.59 -9.53 -13.27
CA SER A 95 -6.25 -10.08 -13.10
C SER A 95 -5.20 -9.17 -13.75
N GLY A 96 -3.94 -9.31 -13.34
CA GLY A 96 -2.82 -8.54 -13.92
C GLY A 96 -2.59 -8.75 -15.43
N ASP A 97 -3.16 -9.80 -16.03
CA ASP A 97 -3.17 -10.02 -17.48
C ASP A 97 -4.30 -9.28 -18.23
N GLY A 98 -5.11 -8.51 -17.51
CA GLY A 98 -6.25 -7.75 -18.04
C GLY A 98 -7.51 -8.58 -18.28
N THR A 99 -7.58 -9.82 -17.79
CA THR A 99 -8.81 -10.63 -17.83
C THR A 99 -9.72 -10.39 -16.63
N ILE A 100 -11.04 -10.55 -16.81
CA ILE A 100 -12.03 -10.37 -15.75
C ILE A 100 -12.78 -11.66 -15.41
N HIS A 101 -12.97 -11.90 -14.11
CA HIS A 101 -13.59 -13.12 -13.58
C HIS A 101 -14.61 -12.79 -12.49
N THR A 102 -15.54 -13.70 -12.25
CA THR A 102 -16.43 -13.67 -11.09
C THR A 102 -15.77 -14.40 -9.93
N VAL A 103 -15.54 -13.72 -8.81
CA VAL A 103 -14.92 -14.32 -7.60
C VAL A 103 -15.89 -14.53 -6.45
N ALA A 104 -17.02 -13.81 -6.43
CA ALA A 104 -18.12 -14.09 -5.52
C ALA A 104 -19.47 -13.68 -6.15
N GLY A 105 -20.56 -14.36 -5.80
CA GLY A 105 -21.86 -14.10 -6.39
C GLY A 105 -22.16 -14.98 -7.61
N THR A 106 -23.43 -15.29 -7.84
CA THR A 106 -23.89 -16.07 -9.00
C THR A 106 -24.39 -15.20 -10.15
N SER A 107 -24.20 -13.88 -10.07
CA SER A 107 -24.83 -12.88 -10.92
C SER A 107 -26.37 -12.88 -10.93
N GLU A 108 -26.99 -13.46 -9.90
CA GLU A 108 -28.44 -13.50 -9.70
C GLU A 108 -28.74 -13.05 -8.27
N ALA A 109 -29.68 -12.11 -8.10
CA ALA A 109 -30.01 -11.59 -6.78
C ALA A 109 -30.62 -12.70 -5.92
N GLY A 110 -30.08 -12.91 -4.72
CA GLY A 110 -30.69 -13.84 -3.78
C GLY A 110 -29.85 -14.13 -2.55
N PHE A 111 -30.27 -15.16 -1.84
CA PHE A 111 -29.59 -15.72 -0.68
C PHE A 111 -29.78 -17.24 -0.71
N ASN A 112 -28.68 -17.98 -0.60
CA ASN A 112 -28.70 -19.44 -0.63
C ASN A 112 -27.80 -20.09 0.44
N GLY A 113 -27.29 -19.32 1.41
CA GLY A 113 -26.55 -19.84 2.55
C GLY A 113 -25.48 -18.89 3.08
N ASP A 114 -24.90 -19.27 4.22
CA ASP A 114 -23.94 -18.45 4.97
C ASP A 114 -22.48 -18.78 4.69
N ALA A 115 -22.21 -19.92 4.06
CA ALA A 115 -20.87 -20.34 3.72
C ALA A 115 -20.87 -21.30 2.53
N GLY A 116 -19.78 -21.30 1.75
CA GLY A 116 -19.62 -22.18 0.60
C GLY A 116 -18.59 -21.66 -0.39
N LEU A 117 -18.53 -22.28 -1.57
CA LEU A 117 -17.74 -21.74 -2.67
C LEU A 117 -18.32 -20.37 -3.07
N ALA A 118 -17.50 -19.33 -3.10
CA ALA A 118 -17.98 -17.96 -3.22
C ALA A 118 -18.74 -17.69 -4.53
N THR A 119 -18.36 -18.35 -5.62
CA THR A 119 -19.03 -18.27 -6.93
C THR A 119 -20.36 -19.03 -6.98
N GLU A 120 -20.67 -19.84 -5.97
CA GLU A 120 -21.97 -20.51 -5.80
C GLU A 120 -22.88 -19.79 -4.79
N ILE A 121 -22.36 -18.84 -4.02
CA ILE A 121 -23.16 -18.04 -3.08
C ILE A 121 -23.90 -16.93 -3.82
N GLN A 122 -25.20 -16.81 -3.58
CA GLN A 122 -25.98 -15.69 -4.05
C GLN A 122 -25.72 -14.47 -3.18
N LEU A 123 -25.32 -13.38 -3.83
CA LEU A 123 -25.27 -12.05 -3.24
C LEU A 123 -26.49 -11.26 -3.69
N ASN A 124 -26.82 -10.20 -2.97
CA ASN A 124 -27.90 -9.31 -3.32
C ASN A 124 -27.45 -7.85 -3.19
N SER A 125 -27.18 -7.24 -4.34
CA SER A 125 -26.71 -5.85 -4.43
C SER A 125 -25.49 -5.56 -3.54
N PRO A 126 -24.35 -6.28 -3.68
CA PRO A 126 -23.16 -6.02 -2.90
C PRO A 126 -22.71 -4.58 -3.13
N ASN A 127 -22.72 -3.76 -2.08
CA ASN A 127 -22.69 -2.30 -2.21
C ASN A 127 -21.30 -1.71 -1.93
N GLY A 128 -20.46 -2.45 -1.21
CA GLY A 128 -19.11 -2.06 -0.80
C GLY A 128 -18.23 -3.29 -0.59
N ILE A 129 -16.92 -3.11 -0.68
CA ILE A 129 -15.91 -4.10 -0.33
C ILE A 129 -14.80 -3.47 0.51
N PHE A 130 -14.11 -4.30 1.26
CA PHE A 130 -12.82 -3.98 1.88
C PHE A 130 -11.84 -5.11 1.55
N THR A 131 -10.89 -4.87 0.64
CA THR A 131 -9.89 -5.86 0.23
C THR A 131 -8.59 -5.59 0.96
N ARG A 132 -8.02 -6.65 1.53
CA ARG A 132 -6.71 -6.64 2.17
C ARG A 132 -5.58 -6.90 1.16
N PRO A 133 -4.33 -6.53 1.49
CA PRO A 133 -3.16 -6.77 0.65
C PRO A 133 -2.99 -8.24 0.23
N ASP A 134 -3.39 -9.20 1.06
CA ASP A 134 -3.33 -10.64 0.79
C ASP A 134 -4.42 -11.15 -0.19
N GLY A 135 -5.40 -10.31 -0.54
CA GLY A 135 -6.56 -10.67 -1.37
C GLY A 135 -7.82 -11.08 -0.59
N THR A 136 -7.73 -11.23 0.74
CA THR A 136 -8.92 -11.43 1.58
C THR A 136 -9.86 -10.24 1.43
N THR A 137 -11.11 -10.48 1.05
CA THR A 137 -12.07 -9.41 0.72
C THR A 137 -13.34 -9.52 1.56
N TYR A 138 -13.69 -8.46 2.27
CA TYR A 138 -14.98 -8.36 2.97
C TYR A 138 -16.00 -7.71 2.07
N ILE A 139 -17.22 -8.23 2.10
CA ILE A 139 -18.29 -7.89 1.16
C ILE A 139 -19.47 -7.34 1.95
N TYR A 140 -19.86 -6.11 1.64
CA TYR A 140 -21.09 -5.53 2.12
C TYR A 140 -22.26 -6.02 1.25
N ASP A 141 -22.81 -7.18 1.60
CA ASP A 141 -23.94 -7.83 0.93
C ASP A 141 -25.27 -7.19 1.38
N LEU A 142 -25.45 -5.93 0.97
CA LEU A 142 -26.48 -5.00 1.45
C LEU A 142 -27.89 -5.61 1.43
N GLY A 143 -28.31 -6.19 0.32
CA GLY A 143 -29.65 -6.73 0.15
C GLY A 143 -29.94 -7.97 1.00
N ASN A 144 -28.90 -8.59 1.56
CA ASN A 144 -28.98 -9.71 2.49
C ASN A 144 -28.67 -9.29 3.94
N ASN A 145 -28.49 -7.99 4.22
CA ASN A 145 -28.21 -7.43 5.55
C ASN A 145 -27.02 -8.09 6.27
N ARG A 146 -25.95 -8.41 5.54
CA ARG A 146 -24.77 -9.07 6.13
C ARG A 146 -23.46 -8.51 5.62
N ILE A 147 -22.43 -8.67 6.44
CA ILE A 147 -21.03 -8.55 6.00
C ILE A 147 -20.49 -9.96 5.81
N GLY A 148 -20.05 -10.25 4.59
CA GLY A 148 -19.38 -11.50 4.23
C GLY A 148 -17.87 -11.36 4.16
N LYS A 149 -17.17 -12.48 4.19
CA LYS A 149 -15.73 -12.62 3.96
C LYS A 149 -15.51 -13.61 2.82
N LEU A 150 -14.80 -13.17 1.80
CA LEU A 150 -14.20 -13.98 0.75
C LEU A 150 -12.73 -14.21 1.10
N SER A 151 -12.35 -15.46 1.32
CA SER A 151 -10.95 -15.86 1.51
C SER A 151 -10.24 -16.08 0.17
N VAL A 152 -8.91 -16.07 0.22
CA VAL A 152 -8.02 -16.24 -0.95
C VAL A 152 -8.17 -17.60 -1.65
N ASP A 153 -8.69 -18.62 -0.96
CA ASP A 153 -9.01 -19.94 -1.51
C ASP A 153 -10.42 -20.01 -2.14
N GLY A 154 -11.12 -18.88 -2.25
CA GLY A 154 -12.41 -18.76 -2.92
C GLY A 154 -13.60 -19.20 -2.06
N VAL A 155 -13.45 -19.23 -0.73
CA VAL A 155 -14.53 -19.58 0.19
C VAL A 155 -15.21 -18.30 0.69
N PHE A 156 -16.54 -18.28 0.63
CA PHE A 156 -17.34 -17.25 1.27
C PHE A 156 -17.80 -17.73 2.64
N THR A 157 -17.81 -16.82 3.62
CA THR A 157 -18.43 -17.01 4.94
C THR A 157 -19.11 -15.71 5.38
N THR A 158 -20.24 -15.79 6.07
CA THR A 158 -20.86 -14.64 6.73
C THR A 158 -20.07 -14.32 7.99
N LEU A 159 -19.56 -13.08 8.10
CA LEU A 159 -18.87 -12.60 9.29
C LEU A 159 -19.88 -12.25 10.38
N PHE A 160 -20.90 -11.46 10.03
CA PHE A 160 -22.06 -11.18 10.87
C PHE A 160 -23.26 -10.68 10.05
N GLU A 161 -24.44 -10.72 10.67
CA GLU A 161 -25.70 -10.17 10.14
C GLU A 161 -26.12 -8.95 10.97
N ASP A 162 -26.74 -7.96 10.32
CA ASP A 162 -27.39 -6.82 10.96
C ASP A 162 -28.91 -7.02 10.88
N PHE A 163 -29.50 -7.60 11.93
CA PHE A 163 -30.93 -7.93 11.98
C PHE A 163 -31.85 -6.71 11.97
N ASP A 164 -31.34 -5.52 12.29
CA ASP A 164 -32.09 -4.27 12.21
C ASP A 164 -32.13 -3.72 10.78
N GLY A 165 -31.38 -4.34 9.87
CA GLY A 165 -31.38 -4.08 8.44
C GLY A 165 -30.35 -3.05 8.00
N MET A 166 -29.97 -3.14 6.73
CA MET A 166 -29.02 -2.27 6.06
C MET A 166 -29.73 -1.59 4.88
N VAL A 167 -29.78 -0.25 4.87
CA VAL A 167 -30.72 0.49 4.00
C VAL A 167 -30.07 1.29 2.87
N ALA A 168 -28.81 1.69 3.01
CA ALA A 168 -27.98 2.36 1.99
C ALA A 168 -26.54 2.47 2.53
N GLY A 169 -25.61 3.05 1.77
CA GLY A 169 -24.22 3.23 2.22
C GLY A 169 -23.29 2.13 1.72
N ARG A 170 -22.01 2.47 1.59
CA ARG A 170 -21.00 1.63 0.90
C ARG A 170 -19.70 1.51 1.69
N GLY A 171 -19.51 2.38 2.68
CA GLY A 171 -18.37 2.34 3.57
C GLY A 171 -18.32 1.04 4.34
N LEU A 172 -17.19 0.36 4.24
CA LEU A 172 -16.86 -0.85 4.98
C LEU A 172 -15.37 -0.78 5.30
N TRP A 173 -15.03 -1.01 6.56
CA TRP A 173 -13.67 -1.19 7.02
C TRP A 173 -13.65 -2.28 8.07
N VAL A 174 -12.68 -3.19 7.96
CA VAL A 174 -12.51 -4.32 8.88
C VAL A 174 -11.09 -4.27 9.41
N ASN A 175 -10.94 -4.24 10.74
CA ASN A 175 -9.61 -4.28 11.33
C ASN A 175 -8.92 -5.62 11.08
N GLN A 176 -7.60 -5.67 11.23
CA GLN A 176 -6.75 -6.79 10.84
C GLN A 176 -7.12 -8.13 11.52
N ASP A 177 -7.47 -8.11 12.81
CA ASP A 177 -7.82 -9.31 13.57
C ASP A 177 -9.32 -9.65 13.54
N GLU A 178 -10.12 -8.92 12.73
CA GLU A 178 -11.57 -9.10 12.58
C GLU A 178 -12.38 -8.88 13.87
N THR A 179 -11.82 -8.18 14.86
CA THR A 179 -12.51 -7.87 16.12
C THR A 179 -13.33 -6.58 16.07
N LEU A 180 -13.19 -5.78 15.02
CA LEU A 180 -13.88 -4.51 14.83
C LEU A 180 -14.19 -4.26 13.36
N VAL A 181 -15.47 -4.00 13.07
CA VAL A 181 -15.94 -3.58 11.75
C VAL A 181 -16.64 -2.24 11.87
N TYR A 182 -16.36 -1.32 10.95
CA TYR A 182 -17.14 -0.11 10.74
C TYR A 182 -17.85 -0.20 9.39
N TYR A 183 -19.13 0.17 9.36
CA TYR A 183 -19.88 0.24 8.12
C TYR A 183 -20.95 1.33 8.16
N SER A 184 -21.23 1.90 6.99
CA SER A 184 -22.25 2.93 6.82
C SER A 184 -23.61 2.29 6.50
N SER A 185 -24.68 2.65 7.20
CA SER A 185 -26.05 2.25 6.88
C SER A 185 -26.98 3.46 6.85
N GLY A 186 -27.23 4.02 5.66
CA GLY A 186 -28.07 5.21 5.50
C GLY A 186 -27.56 6.40 6.34
N ALA A 187 -28.32 6.80 7.35
CA ALA A 187 -27.99 7.92 8.24
C ALA A 187 -27.16 7.51 9.48
N GLU A 188 -26.76 6.23 9.58
CA GLU A 188 -26.14 5.64 10.76
C GLU A 188 -24.75 5.09 10.41
N LEU A 189 -23.74 5.52 11.17
CA LEU A 189 -22.44 4.88 11.21
C LEU A 189 -22.51 3.78 12.26
N LYS A 190 -22.40 2.53 11.82
CA LYS A 190 -22.50 1.36 12.69
C LYS A 190 -21.12 0.74 12.89
N MET A 191 -20.98 0.07 14.02
CA MET A 191 -19.84 -0.77 14.34
C MET A 191 -20.29 -2.16 14.75
N TRP A 192 -19.41 -3.13 14.59
CA TRP A 192 -19.63 -4.49 15.08
C TRP A 192 -18.40 -5.02 15.79
N THR A 193 -18.62 -5.73 16.90
CA THR A 193 -17.60 -6.55 17.56
C THR A 193 -18.14 -7.95 17.83
N PRO A 194 -17.28 -9.00 17.89
CA PRO A 194 -17.73 -10.36 18.17
C PRO A 194 -18.46 -10.55 19.51
N GLY A 195 -18.14 -9.71 20.50
CA GLY A 195 -18.68 -9.81 21.86
C GLY A 195 -20.02 -9.09 22.05
N GLU A 196 -20.13 -7.86 21.52
CA GLU A 196 -21.30 -7.00 21.74
C GLU A 196 -22.28 -7.02 20.55
N GLY A 197 -21.84 -7.47 19.38
CA GLY A 197 -22.65 -7.43 18.16
C GLY A 197 -22.64 -6.04 17.52
N VAL A 198 -23.74 -5.70 16.84
CA VAL A 198 -23.91 -4.44 16.10
C VAL A 198 -24.33 -3.31 17.05
N GLU A 199 -23.67 -2.17 16.95
CA GLU A 199 -24.00 -0.93 17.65
C GLU A 199 -24.00 0.26 16.69
N ILE A 200 -24.85 1.26 16.96
CA ILE A 200 -24.80 2.56 16.27
C ILE A 200 -23.75 3.42 16.98
N LEU A 201 -22.62 3.66 16.31
CA LEU A 201 -21.56 4.52 16.83
C LEU A 201 -21.94 6.00 16.75
N ALA A 202 -22.50 6.42 15.61
CA ALA A 202 -22.96 7.78 15.38
C ALA A 202 -24.14 7.82 14.41
N ASP A 203 -25.00 8.82 14.55
CA ASP A 203 -26.20 8.99 13.73
C ASP A 203 -26.38 10.45 13.27
N GLY A 204 -27.53 10.72 12.64
CA GLY A 204 -27.91 12.06 12.19
C GLY A 204 -27.07 12.58 11.02
N PHE A 205 -26.55 11.67 10.19
CA PHE A 205 -26.05 11.99 8.85
C PHE A 205 -27.24 12.11 7.88
N ALA A 206 -27.06 12.80 6.76
CA ALA A 206 -28.11 12.85 5.74
C ALA A 206 -28.17 11.55 4.94
N GLU A 207 -27.03 11.07 4.44
CA GLU A 207 -26.84 9.72 3.89
C GLU A 207 -25.33 9.46 3.77
N LEU A 208 -24.80 8.49 4.49
CA LEU A 208 -23.38 8.17 4.47
C LEU A 208 -22.93 7.60 3.12
N GLY A 209 -21.74 8.02 2.68
CA GLY A 209 -21.00 7.46 1.56
C GLY A 209 -20.05 6.34 2.01
N ASN A 210 -18.76 6.52 1.73
CA ASN A 210 -17.68 5.68 2.22
C ASN A 210 -17.13 6.18 3.57
N LEU A 211 -16.30 5.33 4.16
CA LEU A 211 -15.52 5.60 5.35
C LEU A 211 -14.11 5.05 5.17
N ALA A 212 -13.17 5.58 5.93
CA ALA A 212 -11.80 5.07 6.03
C ALA A 212 -11.27 5.28 7.44
N VAL A 213 -10.38 4.39 7.88
CA VAL A 213 -9.59 4.56 9.10
C VAL A 213 -8.19 4.98 8.70
N ASN A 214 -7.69 6.06 9.27
CA ASN A 214 -6.35 6.56 9.02
C ASN A 214 -5.31 5.55 9.55
N PRO A 215 -4.42 5.01 8.70
CA PRO A 215 -3.43 4.03 9.13
C PRO A 215 -2.39 4.59 10.11
N HIS A 216 -2.20 5.93 10.16
CA HIS A 216 -1.17 6.55 11.00
C HIS A 216 -1.61 6.74 12.46
N ASP A 217 -2.87 7.07 12.69
CA ASP A 217 -3.37 7.42 14.03
C ASP A 217 -4.68 6.70 14.42
N GLY A 218 -5.25 5.90 13.53
CA GLY A 218 -6.48 5.15 13.76
C GLY A 218 -7.75 6.01 13.73
N SER A 219 -7.69 7.26 13.30
CA SER A 219 -8.86 8.13 13.22
C SER A 219 -9.87 7.63 12.15
N LEU A 220 -11.14 7.52 12.54
CA LEU A 220 -12.22 7.14 11.64
C LEU A 220 -12.80 8.39 10.97
N VAL A 221 -12.80 8.41 9.64
CA VAL A 221 -13.38 9.50 8.85
C VAL A 221 -14.44 8.96 7.91
N VAL A 222 -15.58 9.65 7.85
CA VAL A 222 -16.75 9.27 7.07
C VAL A 222 -17.20 10.41 6.16
N THR A 223 -17.79 10.06 5.02
CA THR A 223 -18.40 11.03 4.10
C THR A 223 -19.92 11.02 4.28
N ASP A 224 -20.52 12.21 4.38
CA ASP A 224 -21.97 12.40 4.36
C ASP A 224 -22.38 12.93 2.99
N ARG A 225 -22.84 12.02 2.13
CA ARG A 225 -23.13 12.29 0.72
C ARG A 225 -24.19 13.36 0.58
N LEU A 226 -25.38 13.17 1.14
CA LEU A 226 -26.45 14.17 1.01
C LEU A 226 -26.28 15.36 1.95
N GLY A 227 -25.33 15.28 2.89
CA GLY A 227 -24.94 16.37 3.79
C GLY A 227 -23.77 17.21 3.28
N HIS A 228 -23.10 16.80 2.20
CA HIS A 228 -21.95 17.49 1.60
C HIS A 228 -20.76 17.74 2.55
N GLY A 229 -20.63 16.91 3.58
CA GLY A 229 -19.64 17.06 4.64
C GLY A 229 -18.80 15.79 4.84
N VAL A 230 -17.59 15.96 5.35
CA VAL A 230 -16.68 14.87 5.73
C VAL A 230 -16.35 15.03 7.20
N TYR A 231 -16.56 13.98 7.97
CA TYR A 231 -16.48 14.03 9.43
C TYR A 231 -15.50 13.01 9.97
N GLN A 232 -14.60 13.47 10.84
CA GLN A 232 -13.94 12.59 11.78
C GLN A 232 -14.93 12.23 12.89
N VAL A 233 -15.04 10.94 13.23
CA VAL A 233 -15.91 10.44 14.28
C VAL A 233 -15.06 9.80 15.37
N ASP A 234 -15.21 10.28 16.61
CA ASP A 234 -14.50 9.71 17.75
C ASP A 234 -15.19 8.45 18.31
N ALA A 235 -14.54 7.78 19.26
CA ALA A 235 -15.06 6.57 19.89
C ALA A 235 -16.37 6.76 20.69
N ASN A 236 -16.80 8.00 20.93
CA ASN A 236 -18.07 8.34 21.58
C ASN A 236 -19.13 8.81 20.56
N GLY A 237 -18.85 8.68 19.25
CA GLY A 237 -19.74 9.12 18.19
C GLY A 237 -19.76 10.63 17.95
N GLN A 238 -18.84 11.40 18.55
CA GLN A 238 -18.78 12.85 18.30
C GLN A 238 -18.21 13.13 16.92
N LYS A 239 -18.92 13.99 16.17
CA LYS A 239 -18.59 14.35 14.78
C LYS A 239 -17.82 15.67 14.75
N THR A 240 -16.68 15.68 14.07
CA THR A 240 -15.90 16.90 13.76
C THR A 240 -15.77 17.05 12.26
N LEU A 241 -16.24 18.18 11.71
CA LEU A 241 -16.12 18.47 10.28
C LEU A 241 -14.65 18.69 9.90
N VAL A 242 -14.14 17.90 8.97
CA VAL A 242 -12.73 17.95 8.50
C VAL A 242 -12.62 18.41 7.04
N ALA A 243 -13.65 18.18 6.22
CA ALA A 243 -13.73 18.74 4.87
C ALA A 243 -15.19 18.90 4.43
N GLY A 244 -15.42 19.71 3.40
CA GLY A 244 -16.76 20.10 2.99
C GLY A 244 -17.30 21.26 3.82
N ASN A 245 -18.19 22.06 3.24
CA ASN A 245 -18.83 23.19 3.91
C ASN A 245 -20.34 22.95 4.15
N GLU A 246 -20.77 21.69 4.09
CA GLU A 246 -22.17 21.26 4.22
C GLU A 246 -23.10 21.85 3.14
N SER A 247 -22.54 22.27 2.00
CA SER A 247 -23.24 22.73 0.80
C SER A 247 -22.68 22.06 -0.45
N ASP A 248 -23.50 22.01 -1.50
CA ASP A 248 -23.15 21.54 -2.84
C ASP A 248 -22.21 22.49 -3.63
N SER A 249 -21.85 23.63 -3.05
CA SER A 249 -21.18 24.70 -3.79
C SER A 249 -20.39 25.65 -2.90
N GLY A 250 -19.48 26.41 -3.53
CA GLY A 250 -18.63 27.39 -2.85
C GLY A 250 -17.19 26.90 -2.63
N GLY A 251 -16.29 27.85 -2.40
CA GLY A 251 -14.85 27.58 -2.29
C GLY A 251 -14.19 27.22 -3.62
N ARG A 252 -12.91 26.84 -3.56
CA ARG A 252 -12.08 26.37 -4.68
C ARG A 252 -10.84 25.66 -4.16
N SER A 253 -10.13 24.97 -5.04
CA SER A 253 -8.79 24.44 -4.76
C SER A 253 -7.85 25.50 -4.16
N GLY A 254 -7.02 25.09 -3.21
CA GLY A 254 -6.09 25.93 -2.45
C GLY A 254 -6.71 26.66 -1.26
N MET A 255 -7.95 26.32 -0.87
CA MET A 255 -8.61 26.88 0.32
C MET A 255 -8.62 25.86 1.47
N PRO A 256 -8.95 26.27 2.72
CA PRO A 256 -9.19 25.32 3.80
C PRO A 256 -10.27 24.31 3.39
N ALA A 257 -10.06 23.03 3.70
CA ALA A 257 -10.91 21.92 3.27
C ALA A 257 -12.38 22.07 3.72
N THR A 258 -12.61 22.72 4.86
CA THR A 258 -13.93 23.01 5.43
C THR A 258 -14.64 24.21 4.79
N SER A 259 -14.03 24.88 3.80
CA SER A 259 -14.62 26.03 3.12
C SER A 259 -15.13 25.73 1.71
N VAL A 260 -14.87 24.52 1.19
CA VAL A 260 -15.23 24.10 -0.15
C VAL A 260 -16.50 23.24 -0.12
N GLY A 261 -17.43 23.52 -1.03
CA GLY A 261 -18.64 22.71 -1.22
C GLY A 261 -18.31 21.45 -1.99
N LEU A 262 -18.73 20.31 -1.45
CA LEU A 262 -18.42 18.98 -1.99
C LEU A 262 -19.74 18.29 -2.37
N ASP A 263 -20.17 18.54 -3.60
CA ASP A 263 -21.47 18.06 -4.11
C ASP A 263 -21.52 16.52 -4.15
N GLU A 264 -22.40 15.97 -3.31
CA GLU A 264 -22.49 14.55 -2.99
C GLU A 264 -21.14 13.84 -2.72
N VAL A 265 -20.34 14.36 -1.77
CA VAL A 265 -19.09 13.69 -1.34
C VAL A 265 -19.33 12.26 -0.89
N ARG A 266 -18.67 11.30 -1.53
CA ARG A 266 -18.96 9.87 -1.36
C ARG A 266 -17.72 9.01 -1.13
N GLY A 267 -16.62 9.27 -1.83
CA GLY A 267 -15.39 8.48 -1.65
C GLY A 267 -14.46 9.15 -0.64
N ILE A 268 -13.74 8.34 0.13
CA ILE A 268 -12.61 8.77 0.95
C ILE A 268 -11.55 7.66 0.99
N TYR A 269 -10.28 8.04 0.93
CA TYR A 269 -9.16 7.12 1.14
C TYR A 269 -7.91 7.89 1.60
N PHE A 270 -7.16 7.35 2.56
CA PHE A 270 -5.95 8.00 3.08
C PHE A 270 -4.75 7.73 2.17
N HIS A 271 -3.92 8.75 1.97
CA HIS A 271 -2.63 8.57 1.32
C HIS A 271 -1.58 8.14 2.36
N PRO A 272 -0.70 7.16 2.06
CA PRO A 272 0.25 6.59 3.03
C PRO A 272 1.33 7.57 3.51
N GLU A 273 1.52 8.69 2.80
CA GLU A 273 2.45 9.76 3.21
C GLU A 273 1.74 10.95 3.86
N GLY A 274 0.45 10.80 4.18
CA GLY A 274 -0.37 11.86 4.79
C GLY A 274 -1.36 12.50 3.81
N GLY A 275 -2.40 13.11 4.39
CA GLY A 275 -3.54 13.61 3.62
C GLY A 275 -4.52 12.52 3.19
N TYR A 276 -5.55 12.90 2.44
CA TYR A 276 -6.59 11.97 1.97
C TYR A 276 -7.28 12.44 0.70
N PHE A 277 -7.72 11.48 -0.10
CA PHE A 277 -8.52 11.70 -1.30
C PHE A 277 -10.00 11.76 -0.95
N LEU A 278 -10.75 12.54 -1.72
CA LEU A 278 -12.21 12.58 -1.68
C LEU A 278 -12.78 12.46 -3.09
N ALA A 279 -13.84 11.68 -3.27
CA ALA A 279 -14.60 11.65 -4.52
C ALA A 279 -15.98 12.27 -4.34
N THR A 280 -16.37 13.17 -5.23
CA THR A 280 -17.66 13.85 -5.24
C THR A 280 -18.51 13.32 -6.38
N HIS A 281 -19.67 12.74 -6.05
CA HIS A 281 -20.50 12.07 -7.04
C HIS A 281 -21.12 13.07 -8.01
N LYS A 282 -21.99 13.96 -7.53
CA LYS A 282 -22.62 14.96 -8.40
C LYS A 282 -21.67 16.10 -8.80
N GLY A 283 -20.69 16.39 -7.94
CA GLY A 283 -19.59 17.28 -8.28
C GLY A 283 -18.71 16.78 -9.43
N GLY A 284 -18.65 15.46 -9.67
CA GLY A 284 -17.88 14.89 -10.77
C GLY A 284 -16.36 14.94 -10.56
N GLN A 285 -15.88 15.17 -9.33
CA GLN A 285 -14.48 15.51 -9.07
C GLN A 285 -13.84 14.56 -8.06
N VAL A 286 -12.52 14.41 -8.19
CA VAL A 286 -11.66 13.86 -7.13
C VAL A 286 -10.80 14.99 -6.58
N TRP A 287 -10.70 15.05 -5.25
CA TRP A 287 -9.96 16.05 -4.49
C TRP A 287 -8.89 15.38 -3.63
N PHE A 288 -7.87 16.13 -3.25
CA PHE A 288 -6.88 15.75 -2.24
C PHE A 288 -6.85 16.81 -1.14
N VAL A 289 -6.94 16.39 0.12
CA VAL A 289 -6.74 17.26 1.29
C VAL A 289 -5.38 16.95 1.88
N ASP A 290 -4.51 17.95 1.97
CA ASP A 290 -3.18 17.79 2.55
C ASP A 290 -3.18 17.86 4.08
N GLU A 291 -2.03 17.57 4.70
CA GLU A 291 -1.87 17.61 6.15
C GLU A 291 -1.95 19.02 6.76
N GLN A 292 -2.05 20.06 5.93
CA GLN A 292 -2.27 21.45 6.36
C GLN A 292 -3.74 21.87 6.20
N ASP A 293 -4.64 20.90 6.04
CA ASP A 293 -6.08 21.08 5.82
C ASP A 293 -6.40 21.93 4.58
N THR A 294 -5.52 21.95 3.58
CA THR A 294 -5.78 22.63 2.30
C THR A 294 -6.29 21.61 1.29
N ILE A 295 -7.41 21.93 0.63
CA ILE A 295 -8.01 21.05 -0.37
C ILE A 295 -7.60 21.44 -1.79
N HIS A 296 -7.23 20.45 -2.58
CA HIS A 296 -6.72 20.57 -3.94
C HIS A 296 -7.56 19.76 -4.91
N LEU A 297 -7.83 20.31 -6.09
CA LEU A 297 -8.57 19.59 -7.13
C LEU A 297 -7.59 18.65 -7.83
N LEU A 298 -7.76 17.34 -7.63
CA LEU A 298 -6.91 16.31 -8.21
C LEU A 298 -7.36 15.99 -9.66
N VAL A 299 -8.65 15.71 -9.83
CA VAL A 299 -9.25 15.38 -11.13
C VAL A 299 -10.56 16.12 -11.27
N ASP A 300 -10.65 16.93 -12.31
CA ASP A 300 -11.90 17.57 -12.71
C ASP A 300 -12.71 16.64 -13.61
N GLY A 301 -14.03 16.76 -13.56
CA GLY A 301 -14.92 15.91 -14.34
C GLY A 301 -16.18 16.62 -14.78
N ASP A 302 -17.03 15.86 -15.43
CA ASP A 302 -18.28 16.34 -15.98
C ASP A 302 -19.42 16.23 -14.96
N THR A 303 -20.16 17.34 -14.83
CA THR A 303 -21.33 17.45 -13.96
C THR A 303 -22.63 17.06 -14.69
N GLU A 304 -22.58 16.78 -16.00
CA GLU A 304 -23.74 16.31 -16.77
C GLU A 304 -23.90 14.77 -16.76
N HIS A 305 -23.00 14.06 -16.06
CA HIS A 305 -23.13 12.63 -15.70
C HIS A 305 -23.10 11.61 -16.84
N GLU A 306 -22.71 12.00 -18.06
CA GLU A 306 -22.74 11.09 -19.22
C GLU A 306 -21.38 10.88 -19.89
N THR A 307 -20.32 11.40 -19.29
CA THR A 307 -19.10 11.73 -20.01
C THR A 307 -17.90 10.98 -19.48
N HIS A 308 -17.50 9.93 -20.20
CA HIS A 308 -16.25 9.22 -19.97
C HIS A 308 -15.17 9.73 -20.95
N TYR A 309 -14.11 10.36 -20.43
CA TYR A 309 -13.00 10.93 -21.20
C TYR A 309 -11.66 10.70 -20.49
N GLY A 310 -10.59 11.38 -20.91
CA GLY A 310 -9.34 11.47 -20.14
C GLY A 310 -8.37 10.31 -20.33
N ASP A 311 -8.76 9.23 -21.01
CA ASP A 311 -7.83 8.12 -21.28
C ASP A 311 -6.61 8.58 -22.08
N GLY A 312 -5.43 8.21 -21.56
CA GLY A 312 -4.13 8.60 -22.09
C GLY A 312 -3.73 10.05 -21.77
N GLN A 313 -4.53 10.80 -21.01
CA GLN A 313 -4.15 12.15 -20.56
C GLN A 313 -3.43 12.10 -19.21
N PRO A 314 -2.34 12.86 -19.03
CA PRO A 314 -1.68 12.98 -17.72
C PRO A 314 -2.64 13.53 -16.67
N LEU A 315 -2.58 12.98 -15.45
CA LEU A 315 -3.40 13.45 -14.34
C LEU A 315 -3.19 14.94 -14.09
N SER A 316 -1.92 15.38 -14.14
CA SER A 316 -1.42 16.75 -13.95
C SER A 316 -1.93 17.79 -14.96
N VAL A 317 -2.41 17.38 -16.13
CA VAL A 317 -2.93 18.33 -17.13
C VAL A 317 -4.37 18.68 -16.79
N PRO A 318 -4.73 19.94 -16.49
CA PRO A 318 -6.11 20.29 -16.15
C PRO A 318 -7.11 19.99 -17.26
N GLY A 319 -8.30 19.52 -16.89
CA GLY A 319 -9.38 19.22 -17.82
C GLY A 319 -10.37 18.21 -17.24
N ARG A 320 -11.56 18.13 -17.84
CA ARG A 320 -12.57 17.13 -17.47
C ARG A 320 -12.16 15.75 -17.96
N LYS A 321 -11.97 14.80 -17.03
CA LYS A 321 -11.51 13.44 -17.35
C LYS A 321 -12.44 12.32 -16.86
N ILE A 322 -13.30 12.61 -15.89
CA ILE A 322 -14.19 11.61 -15.27
C ILE A 322 -15.61 12.17 -15.17
N SER A 323 -16.56 11.34 -14.73
CA SER A 323 -17.93 11.75 -14.39
C SER A 323 -18.45 10.90 -13.24
N GLU A 324 -19.26 11.45 -12.33
CA GLU A 324 -19.86 10.68 -11.22
C GLU A 324 -18.95 9.66 -10.49
N PRO A 325 -17.74 10.05 -10.05
CA PRO A 325 -16.89 9.13 -9.30
C PRO A 325 -17.59 8.73 -7.99
N ARG A 326 -17.59 7.44 -7.67
CA ARG A 326 -18.23 6.89 -6.47
C ARG A 326 -17.26 6.58 -5.36
N ALA A 327 -16.07 6.13 -5.74
CA ALA A 327 -15.01 5.78 -4.85
C ALA A 327 -13.68 6.19 -5.49
N VAL A 328 -12.74 6.53 -4.61
CA VAL A 328 -11.32 6.65 -4.90
C VAL A 328 -10.63 5.76 -3.87
N THR A 329 -9.69 4.95 -4.32
CA THR A 329 -8.89 4.06 -3.47
C THR A 329 -7.44 4.08 -3.97
N LEU A 330 -6.50 3.71 -3.10
CA LEU A 330 -5.14 3.43 -3.52
C LEU A 330 -4.91 1.93 -3.55
N ALA A 331 -4.22 1.49 -4.59
CA ALA A 331 -3.60 0.19 -4.64
C ALA A 331 -2.38 0.13 -3.70
N PRO A 332 -1.96 -1.05 -3.23
CA PRO A 332 -0.77 -1.19 -2.39
C PRO A 332 0.52 -0.64 -3.01
N ASN A 333 0.61 -0.63 -4.35
CA ASN A 333 1.72 -0.05 -5.10
C ASN A 333 1.62 1.48 -5.28
N GLY A 334 0.66 2.16 -4.62
CA GLY A 334 0.47 3.60 -4.70
C GLY A 334 -0.38 4.08 -5.89
N ASP A 335 -0.83 3.18 -6.78
CA ASP A 335 -1.68 3.56 -7.91
C ASP A 335 -3.06 4.03 -7.45
N ILE A 336 -3.63 5.02 -8.14
CA ILE A 336 -4.98 5.49 -7.86
C ILE A 336 -5.98 4.66 -8.67
N LEU A 337 -7.00 4.14 -7.97
CA LEU A 337 -8.19 3.59 -8.60
C LEU A 337 -9.38 4.52 -8.38
N ILE A 338 -10.15 4.77 -9.45
CA ILE A 338 -11.38 5.56 -9.39
C ILE A 338 -12.51 4.70 -9.95
N THR A 339 -13.54 4.46 -9.15
CA THR A 339 -14.76 3.79 -9.61
C THR A 339 -15.74 4.85 -10.13
N GLU A 340 -16.02 4.81 -11.42
CA GLU A 340 -16.69 5.89 -12.15
C GLU A 340 -18.09 5.48 -12.65
N ASN A 341 -19.06 6.35 -12.39
CA ASN A 341 -20.41 6.51 -12.98
C ASN A 341 -21.30 5.27 -13.14
N ASP A 342 -22.58 5.51 -13.43
CA ASP A 342 -23.58 4.43 -13.55
C ASP A 342 -23.37 3.56 -14.81
N PHE A 343 -22.51 3.98 -15.75
CA PHE A 343 -22.15 3.20 -16.93
C PHE A 343 -21.05 2.17 -16.65
N GLY A 344 -20.32 2.37 -15.55
CA GLY A 344 -19.45 1.37 -14.98
C GLY A 344 -18.07 1.31 -15.61
N PHE A 345 -17.20 2.22 -15.16
CA PHE A 345 -15.78 2.18 -15.47
C PHE A 345 -14.96 2.10 -14.20
N ILE A 346 -13.88 1.32 -14.24
CA ILE A 346 -12.80 1.42 -13.26
C ILE A 346 -11.64 2.11 -13.94
N ARG A 347 -11.25 3.25 -13.40
CA ARG A 347 -10.11 4.05 -13.86
C ARG A 347 -8.90 3.75 -13.02
N HIS A 348 -7.74 3.89 -13.64
CA HIS A 348 -6.44 3.67 -13.05
C HIS A 348 -5.52 4.85 -13.38
N VAL A 349 -4.72 5.25 -12.41
CA VAL A 349 -3.60 6.16 -12.64
C VAL A 349 -2.38 5.50 -12.01
N ALA A 350 -1.49 5.05 -12.87
CA ALA A 350 -0.20 4.55 -12.42
C ALA A 350 0.59 5.69 -11.76
N ILE A 351 1.32 5.38 -10.69
CA ILE A 351 2.43 6.24 -10.30
C ILE A 351 3.43 6.25 -11.48
N SER A 352 3.64 7.42 -12.09
CA SER A 352 4.52 7.61 -13.26
C SER A 352 5.99 7.56 -12.92
N ASP A 353 6.34 7.48 -11.65
CA ASP A 353 7.72 7.26 -11.28
C ASP A 353 8.08 5.79 -11.55
N PRO A 354 9.01 5.48 -12.47
CA PRO A 354 9.47 4.11 -12.71
C PRO A 354 10.21 3.51 -11.49
N TRP A 355 10.23 4.22 -10.36
CA TRP A 355 10.94 3.90 -9.12
C TRP A 355 10.04 3.33 -8.02
N PHE A 356 8.74 3.14 -8.24
CA PHE A 356 7.91 2.40 -7.27
C PHE A 356 7.96 0.89 -7.58
N GLU A 357 9.17 0.31 -7.47
CA GLU A 357 9.29 -1.14 -7.29
C GLU A 357 8.86 -1.46 -5.86
N LEU A 358 7.97 -2.43 -5.66
CA LEU A 358 7.56 -2.83 -4.30
C LEU A 358 8.83 -3.17 -3.51
N GLY A 359 9.05 -2.47 -2.39
CA GLY A 359 10.25 -2.61 -1.59
C GLY A 359 11.38 -1.62 -1.90
N ASP A 360 11.32 -0.83 -2.98
CA ASP A 360 12.24 0.28 -3.22
C ASP A 360 11.80 1.49 -2.37
N PHE A 361 12.34 1.57 -1.16
CA PHE A 361 11.93 2.55 -0.16
C PHE A 361 12.64 3.89 -0.32
N ASP A 362 13.73 3.95 -1.08
CA ASP A 362 14.42 5.20 -1.40
C ASP A 362 14.16 5.72 -2.83
N ALA A 363 13.35 4.99 -3.60
CA ALA A 363 12.90 5.31 -4.95
C ALA A 363 14.06 5.55 -5.92
N ASN A 364 15.13 4.74 -5.81
CA ASN A 364 16.29 4.83 -6.70
C ASN A 364 16.24 3.85 -7.89
N GLY A 365 15.24 2.97 -7.92
CA GLY A 365 14.98 1.95 -8.93
C GLY A 365 15.73 0.65 -8.82
N GLU A 366 16.39 0.43 -7.69
CA GLU A 366 17.13 -0.78 -7.41
C GLU A 366 16.81 -1.22 -5.99
N LEU A 367 16.24 -2.43 -5.84
CA LEU A 367 16.17 -3.09 -4.54
C LEU A 367 17.60 -3.31 -4.00
N GLY A 368 18.03 -2.44 -3.10
CA GLY A 368 19.42 -2.27 -2.71
C GLY A 368 19.64 -2.34 -1.20
N VAL A 369 20.89 -2.08 -0.81
CA VAL A 369 21.31 -2.09 0.60
C VAL A 369 20.58 -1.01 1.40
N SER A 370 20.32 0.16 0.80
CA SER A 370 19.56 1.24 1.43
C SER A 370 18.16 0.81 1.84
N ASP A 371 17.47 0.04 1.00
CA ASP A 371 16.10 -0.43 1.25
C ASP A 371 16.04 -1.46 2.38
N ILE A 372 16.89 -2.48 2.33
CA ILE A 372 16.92 -3.49 3.39
C ILE A 372 17.32 -2.89 4.75
N ASN A 373 18.19 -1.87 4.73
CA ASN A 373 18.50 -1.10 5.94
C ASN A 373 17.29 -0.28 6.42
N ALA A 374 16.52 0.31 5.50
CA ALA A 374 15.33 1.09 5.84
C ALA A 374 14.27 0.23 6.52
N ILE A 375 13.93 -0.94 5.95
CA ILE A 375 12.97 -1.86 6.60
C ILE A 375 13.52 -2.43 7.91
N SER A 376 14.81 -2.75 8.00
CA SER A 376 15.44 -3.18 9.26
C SER A 376 15.29 -2.13 10.37
N GLN A 377 15.47 -0.85 10.02
CA GLN A 377 15.29 0.25 10.97
C GLN A 377 13.82 0.37 11.43
N ILE A 378 12.84 0.20 10.53
CA ILE A 378 11.41 0.24 10.88
C ILE A 378 11.03 -0.92 11.82
N VAL A 379 11.52 -2.13 11.51
CA VAL A 379 11.34 -3.33 12.33
C VAL A 379 11.95 -3.14 13.72
N GLN A 380 13.19 -2.65 13.80
CA GLN A 380 13.89 -2.39 15.06
C GLN A 380 13.13 -1.37 15.93
N GLN A 381 12.52 -0.36 15.29
CA GLN A 381 11.71 0.65 15.96
C GLN A 381 10.31 0.15 16.35
N GLN A 382 9.92 -1.06 15.95
CA GLN A 382 8.59 -1.63 16.14
C GLN A 382 7.48 -0.71 15.59
N ARG A 383 7.77 -0.06 14.46
CA ARG A 383 6.82 0.84 13.80
C ARG A 383 6.08 0.07 12.74
N ASN A 384 4.76 0.21 12.74
CA ASN A 384 3.92 -0.39 11.72
C ASN A 384 3.60 0.66 10.66
N VAL A 385 4.32 0.63 9.53
CA VAL A 385 4.19 1.58 8.43
C VAL A 385 3.81 0.79 7.19
N TYR A 386 2.62 1.06 6.64
CA TYR A 386 2.02 0.29 5.54
C TYR A 386 2.95 0.08 4.34
N LEU A 387 3.79 1.06 4.00
CA LEU A 387 4.76 0.92 2.91
C LEU A 387 5.77 -0.21 3.12
N TYR A 388 6.15 -0.48 4.38
CA TYR A 388 7.14 -1.50 4.75
C TYR A 388 6.50 -2.86 5.09
N ASP A 389 5.17 -2.95 5.08
CA ASP A 389 4.41 -4.20 5.21
C ASP A 389 4.37 -4.90 3.84
N VAL A 390 5.57 -5.30 3.39
CA VAL A 390 5.75 -5.82 2.03
C VAL A 390 5.23 -7.25 1.89
N ASN A 391 5.05 -7.97 2.99
CA ASN A 391 4.42 -9.29 2.97
C ASN A 391 2.88 -9.21 3.07
N GLY A 392 2.34 -8.03 3.36
CA GLY A 392 0.91 -7.74 3.41
C GLY A 392 0.17 -8.38 4.59
N ASP A 393 0.90 -8.77 5.64
CA ASP A 393 0.32 -9.40 6.83
C ASP A 393 -0.30 -8.39 7.79
N GLY A 394 -0.03 -7.10 7.61
CA GLY A 394 -0.57 -5.98 8.38
C GLY A 394 0.33 -5.54 9.54
N THR A 395 1.51 -6.15 9.72
CA THR A 395 2.49 -5.80 10.74
C THR A 395 3.91 -5.80 10.19
N VAL A 396 4.59 -4.65 10.25
CA VAL A 396 6.01 -4.59 9.86
C VAL A 396 6.90 -5.27 10.89
N THR A 397 7.41 -6.44 10.56
CA THR A 397 8.27 -7.28 11.40
C THR A 397 9.50 -7.82 10.64
N ALA A 398 10.30 -8.66 11.30
CA ALA A 398 11.42 -9.33 10.63
C ALA A 398 10.96 -10.25 9.47
N ASP A 399 9.69 -10.64 9.45
CA ASP A 399 9.10 -11.42 8.37
C ASP A 399 8.98 -10.57 7.09
N ASP A 400 8.69 -9.27 7.19
CA ASP A 400 8.70 -8.36 6.04
C ASP A 400 10.09 -8.14 5.48
N ARG A 401 11.09 -7.96 6.34
CA ARG A 401 12.49 -7.89 5.90
C ARG A 401 12.89 -9.17 5.18
N THR A 402 12.46 -10.32 5.69
CA THR A 402 12.71 -11.62 5.08
C THR A 402 11.99 -11.74 3.73
N HIS A 403 10.74 -11.29 3.64
CA HIS A 403 9.96 -11.26 2.41
C HIS A 403 10.61 -10.34 1.36
N TRP A 404 11.00 -9.13 1.76
CA TRP A 404 11.74 -8.20 0.92
C TRP A 404 12.99 -8.85 0.32
N LEU A 405 13.81 -9.50 1.16
CA LEU A 405 15.06 -10.11 0.74
C LEU A 405 14.85 -11.31 -0.19
N LYS A 406 13.91 -12.19 0.14
CA LYS A 406 13.76 -13.49 -0.55
C LYS A 406 12.81 -13.44 -1.73
N GLU A 407 11.67 -12.78 -1.57
CA GLU A 407 10.60 -12.78 -2.56
C GLU A 407 10.78 -11.63 -3.56
N LEU A 408 11.18 -10.44 -3.08
CA LEU A 408 11.37 -9.27 -3.94
C LEU A 408 12.79 -9.23 -4.52
N LYS A 409 13.82 -9.21 -3.66
CA LYS A 409 15.23 -9.12 -4.09
C LYS A 409 15.82 -10.43 -4.61
N GLN A 410 15.25 -11.58 -4.24
CA GLN A 410 15.76 -12.92 -4.61
C GLN A 410 17.19 -13.19 -4.11
N ALA A 411 17.50 -12.73 -2.90
CA ALA A 411 18.78 -12.93 -2.21
C ALA A 411 18.62 -13.77 -0.93
N ASN A 412 19.74 -14.12 -0.29
CA ASN A 412 19.77 -14.92 0.94
C ASN A 412 20.26 -14.07 2.12
N ILE A 413 19.93 -14.50 3.35
CA ILE A 413 20.54 -13.90 4.53
C ILE A 413 22.04 -14.22 4.50
N GLY A 414 22.88 -13.20 4.66
CA GLY A 414 24.34 -13.34 4.54
C GLY A 414 24.93 -12.78 3.23
N ASP A 415 24.11 -12.55 2.22
CA ASP A 415 24.51 -11.94 0.96
C ASP A 415 24.68 -10.42 1.13
N ALA A 416 25.87 -9.99 1.54
CA ALA A 416 26.16 -8.61 1.93
C ALA A 416 26.23 -7.65 0.74
N ASN A 417 26.49 -8.17 -0.46
CA ASN A 417 26.54 -7.37 -1.69
C ASN A 417 25.23 -7.46 -2.52
N LEU A 418 24.29 -8.29 -2.08
CA LEU A 418 22.99 -8.54 -2.71
C LEU A 418 23.12 -8.99 -4.19
N ASP A 419 24.13 -9.80 -4.50
CA ASP A 419 24.35 -10.37 -5.84
C ASP A 419 23.56 -11.65 -6.11
N GLY A 420 22.78 -12.10 -5.13
CA GLY A 420 21.97 -13.31 -5.13
C GLY A 420 22.69 -14.54 -4.59
N VAL A 421 23.97 -14.43 -4.23
CA VAL A 421 24.82 -15.57 -3.85
C VAL A 421 25.59 -15.30 -2.56
N PHE A 422 25.10 -15.82 -1.44
CA PHE A 422 25.86 -15.82 -0.19
C PHE A 422 27.10 -16.73 -0.27
N ASN A 423 28.30 -16.15 -0.31
CA ASN A 423 29.57 -16.84 -0.47
C ASN A 423 30.74 -16.17 0.28
N SER A 424 31.98 -16.62 0.03
CA SER A 424 33.17 -16.09 0.71
C SER A 424 33.46 -14.61 0.41
N GLY A 425 32.94 -14.08 -0.70
CA GLY A 425 33.04 -12.67 -1.06
C GLY A 425 32.35 -11.77 -0.03
N ASP A 426 31.16 -12.16 0.43
CA ASP A 426 30.40 -11.43 1.45
C ASP A 426 31.16 -11.34 2.77
N PHE A 427 31.77 -12.46 3.19
CA PHE A 427 32.62 -12.46 4.39
C PHE A 427 33.81 -11.50 4.25
N VAL A 428 34.48 -11.49 3.09
CA VAL A 428 35.60 -10.57 2.86
C VAL A 428 35.12 -9.12 2.97
N GLN A 429 33.95 -8.79 2.44
CA GLN A 429 33.36 -7.46 2.52
C GLN A 429 33.07 -7.04 3.97
N VAL A 430 32.27 -7.82 4.71
CA VAL A 430 31.87 -7.44 6.08
C VAL A 430 33.06 -7.39 7.05
N PHE A 431 34.06 -8.27 6.89
CA PHE A 431 35.28 -8.21 7.70
C PHE A 431 36.21 -7.05 7.31
N GLN A 432 36.15 -6.54 6.08
CA GLN A 432 36.86 -5.32 5.69
C GLN A 432 36.23 -4.06 6.30
N ALA A 433 34.91 -4.06 6.54
CA ALA A 433 34.23 -2.98 7.25
C ALA A 433 34.73 -2.85 8.71
N GLY A 434 35.16 -3.96 9.31
CA GLY A 434 35.85 -3.97 10.61
C GLY A 434 34.95 -3.72 11.81
N GLN A 435 33.65 -3.99 11.68
CA GLN A 435 32.63 -3.77 12.71
C GLN A 435 32.27 -5.05 13.51
N TYR A 436 32.83 -6.20 13.13
CA TYR A 436 32.57 -7.46 13.83
C TYR A 436 33.01 -7.40 15.30
N GLU A 437 32.06 -7.57 16.22
CA GLU A 437 32.29 -7.61 17.67
C GLU A 437 33.08 -6.39 18.18
N ASP A 438 32.85 -5.21 17.60
CA ASP A 438 33.59 -3.98 17.93
C ASP A 438 33.02 -3.23 19.17
N ALA A 439 31.87 -3.70 19.67
CA ALA A 439 31.11 -3.16 20.80
C ALA A 439 30.57 -1.73 20.61
N VAL A 440 30.32 -1.31 19.36
CA VAL A 440 29.75 -0.01 19.03
C VAL A 440 28.31 -0.20 18.52
N PHE A 441 27.34 0.03 19.42
CA PHE A 441 25.93 -0.18 19.06
C PHE A 441 25.45 0.72 17.90
N GLY A 442 24.79 0.14 16.90
CA GLY A 442 24.11 0.84 15.81
C GLY A 442 25.04 1.42 14.74
N ASN A 443 26.26 0.89 14.62
CA ASN A 443 27.17 1.30 13.55
C ASN A 443 27.16 0.35 12.35
N SER A 444 26.46 -0.79 12.43
CA SER A 444 26.38 -1.78 11.38
C SER A 444 25.12 -1.64 10.54
N THR A 445 25.28 -2.00 9.27
CA THR A 445 24.24 -2.07 8.23
C THR A 445 24.35 -3.42 7.55
N TRP A 446 23.41 -3.75 6.66
CA TRP A 446 23.39 -5.03 5.95
C TRP A 446 24.72 -5.37 5.27
N ASP A 447 25.30 -4.41 4.55
CA ASP A 447 26.55 -4.56 3.79
C ASP A 447 27.82 -4.62 4.67
N THR A 448 27.68 -4.29 5.96
CA THR A 448 28.76 -4.39 6.95
C THR A 448 28.56 -5.52 7.97
N GLY A 449 27.45 -6.26 7.88
CA GLY A 449 27.24 -7.54 8.56
C GLY A 449 26.03 -7.63 9.49
N ASP A 450 25.20 -6.59 9.61
CA ASP A 450 23.95 -6.62 10.39
C ASP A 450 22.84 -7.35 9.62
N TRP A 451 22.89 -8.68 9.65
CA TRP A 451 21.98 -9.54 8.88
C TRP A 451 20.74 -9.92 9.68
N ASN A 452 20.78 -9.78 11.00
CA ASN A 452 19.59 -9.91 11.86
C ASN A 452 18.86 -8.56 12.07
N GLY A 453 19.43 -7.44 11.61
CA GLY A 453 18.91 -6.08 11.65
C GLY A 453 18.76 -5.50 13.06
N ASP A 454 19.57 -5.95 14.01
CA ASP A 454 19.59 -5.45 15.39
C ASP A 454 20.49 -4.22 15.58
N GLY A 455 21.25 -3.84 14.54
CA GLY A 455 22.13 -2.69 14.48
C GLY A 455 23.62 -3.00 14.68
N ASP A 456 23.97 -4.25 15.02
CA ASP A 456 25.33 -4.64 15.41
C ASP A 456 25.80 -5.90 14.67
N PHE A 457 26.98 -5.86 14.07
CA PHE A 457 27.57 -7.06 13.48
C PHE A 457 28.24 -7.96 14.54
N THR A 458 27.56 -9.04 14.93
CA THR A 458 28.01 -9.99 15.95
C THR A 458 27.98 -11.44 15.48
N SER A 459 28.34 -12.35 16.38
CA SER A 459 28.17 -13.79 16.14
C SER A 459 26.71 -14.20 15.89
N ALA A 460 25.72 -13.40 16.32
CA ALA A 460 24.30 -13.68 16.11
C ALA A 460 23.89 -13.60 14.63
N ASP A 461 24.48 -12.67 13.87
CA ASP A 461 24.25 -12.50 12.43
C ASP A 461 24.73 -13.71 11.63
N PHE A 462 25.87 -14.27 12.03
CA PHE A 462 26.33 -15.52 11.44
C PHE A 462 25.38 -16.67 11.74
N VAL A 463 24.84 -16.75 12.96
CA VAL A 463 23.85 -17.78 13.29
C VAL A 463 22.62 -17.62 12.39
N GLU A 464 22.12 -16.40 12.22
CA GLU A 464 20.98 -16.11 11.34
C GLU A 464 21.25 -16.56 9.89
N ALA A 465 22.38 -16.12 9.30
CA ALA A 465 22.75 -16.45 7.93
C ALA A 465 23.00 -17.96 7.70
N PHE A 466 23.60 -18.66 8.67
CA PHE A 466 23.84 -20.10 8.54
C PHE A 466 22.61 -20.95 8.85
N VAL A 467 21.67 -20.46 9.67
CA VAL A 467 20.37 -21.10 9.89
C VAL A 467 19.50 -21.00 8.64
N ASP A 468 19.56 -19.86 7.94
CA ASP A 468 18.90 -19.67 6.64
C ASP A 468 19.38 -20.70 5.59
N GLY A 469 20.67 -21.04 5.64
CA GLY A 469 21.24 -22.17 4.90
C GLY A 469 21.58 -21.87 3.44
N GLY A 470 21.62 -20.59 3.04
CA GLY A 470 21.88 -20.14 1.67
C GLY A 470 23.35 -20.15 1.23
N TYR A 471 24.31 -20.51 2.10
CA TYR A 471 25.73 -20.39 1.78
C TYR A 471 26.17 -21.35 0.65
N VAL A 472 26.71 -20.78 -0.42
CA VAL A 472 27.30 -21.52 -1.54
C VAL A 472 28.82 -21.33 -1.54
N ALA A 473 29.56 -22.44 -1.45
CA ALA A 473 31.00 -22.38 -1.58
C ALA A 473 31.38 -21.87 -2.98
N ALA A 474 32.07 -20.73 -3.04
CA ALA A 474 32.63 -20.21 -4.28
C ALA A 474 33.50 -21.28 -4.95
N ALA A 475 33.39 -21.42 -6.27
CA ALA A 475 34.26 -22.31 -7.02
C ALA A 475 35.72 -21.91 -6.78
N LEU A 476 36.55 -22.86 -6.32
CA LEU A 476 37.98 -22.61 -6.12
C LEU A 476 38.56 -22.02 -7.42
N PRO A 477 39.28 -20.87 -7.36
CA PRO A 477 39.95 -20.37 -8.55
C PRO A 477 40.88 -21.46 -9.08
N GLN A 478 40.68 -21.87 -10.33
CA GLN A 478 41.43 -22.95 -10.99
C GLN A 478 42.93 -22.67 -11.17
N ASN A 479 43.48 -21.59 -10.60
CA ASN A 479 44.91 -21.29 -10.65
C ASN A 479 45.32 -20.54 -9.38
N VAL A 480 45.56 -21.28 -8.29
CA VAL A 480 46.53 -20.83 -7.29
C VAL A 480 47.89 -21.34 -7.77
N PRO A 481 48.83 -20.49 -8.22
CA PRO A 481 50.18 -20.96 -8.52
C PRO A 481 50.80 -21.45 -7.22
N GLU A 482 51.00 -22.76 -7.12
CA GLU A 482 51.82 -23.36 -6.06
C GLU A 482 53.18 -22.63 -5.99
N PRO A 483 53.70 -22.26 -4.81
CA PRO A 483 55.07 -21.80 -4.71
C PRO A 483 55.98 -22.96 -5.14
N PHE A 484 56.55 -22.82 -6.34
CA PHE A 484 57.45 -23.79 -6.95
C PHE A 484 58.74 -23.88 -6.12
N TRP A 485 58.78 -24.77 -5.14
CA TRP A 485 60.02 -25.14 -4.45
C TRP A 485 60.83 -26.10 -5.34
N GLY A 486 61.38 -25.58 -6.44
CA GLY A 486 62.38 -26.30 -7.22
C GLY A 486 63.70 -26.44 -6.43
N PRO A 487 64.39 -27.59 -6.47
CA PRO A 487 65.64 -27.81 -5.75
C PRO A 487 66.78 -27.02 -6.41
N GLY A 488 66.89 -25.73 -6.10
CA GLY A 488 67.85 -24.86 -6.79
C GLY A 488 68.13 -23.49 -6.17
N VAL A 489 67.66 -23.20 -4.95
CA VAL A 489 68.03 -21.94 -4.25
C VAL A 489 68.66 -22.27 -2.90
N ILE A 490 69.79 -22.97 -2.96
CA ILE A 490 70.89 -22.83 -2.01
C ILE A 490 72.01 -22.13 -2.80
N PHE A 491 72.47 -20.98 -2.28
CA PHE A 491 73.62 -20.13 -2.68
C PHE A 491 73.25 -18.75 -3.23
N LEU A 492 73.44 -17.74 -2.38
CA LEU A 492 74.39 -16.61 -2.55
C LEU A 492 73.95 -15.40 -1.71
N LEU A 493 74.11 -15.55 -0.40
CA LEU A 493 74.68 -14.48 0.42
C LEU A 493 76.11 -14.24 -0.09
N SER A 494 76.33 -13.21 -0.92
CA SER A 494 77.54 -12.38 -0.88
C SER A 494 77.59 -11.36 -2.03
N VAL A 495 78.02 -10.15 -1.66
CA VAL A 495 78.57 -9.08 -2.52
C VAL A 495 77.54 -8.18 -3.25
N LEU A 496 77.12 -7.09 -2.59
CA LEU A 496 77.46 -5.70 -2.99
C LEU A 496 76.69 -4.71 -2.11
N ALA A 497 77.14 -4.57 -0.86
CA ALA A 497 76.88 -3.36 -0.07
C ALA A 497 78.14 -2.50 -0.14
N VAL A 498 78.14 -1.45 -0.97
CA VAL A 498 79.18 -0.41 -0.93
C VAL A 498 78.54 0.97 -1.07
N ARG A 499 78.41 1.62 0.12
CA ARG A 499 78.68 3.03 0.46
C ARG A 499 77.83 4.15 -0.18
N PHE A 500 77.45 5.25 0.48
CA PHE A 500 77.82 5.98 1.71
C PHE A 500 76.55 6.72 2.22
N ILE A 501 76.33 7.15 3.48
CA ILE A 501 77.05 8.20 4.25
C ILE A 501 76.69 8.12 5.76
N ARG A 502 77.75 7.99 6.57
CA ARG A 502 78.08 8.59 7.90
C ARG A 502 77.00 8.79 8.97
N ASN A 503 77.28 8.23 10.16
CA ASN A 503 77.71 9.02 11.33
C ASN A 503 78.48 8.13 12.34
N THR A 504 79.75 8.46 12.56
CA THR A 504 80.54 8.13 13.78
C THR A 504 80.40 9.31 14.78
N PRO A 505 80.86 9.27 16.06
CA PRO A 505 81.75 8.28 16.73
C PRO A 505 81.34 7.89 18.18
N ALA A 506 81.97 6.85 18.75
CA ALA A 506 82.44 6.83 20.15
C ALA A 506 83.31 5.59 20.46
N ASP A 507 84.61 5.86 20.59
CA ASP A 507 85.63 5.32 21.48
C ASP A 507 85.52 3.90 22.09
N SER A 508 86.57 3.10 21.86
CA SER A 508 87.12 2.22 22.88
C SER A 508 88.65 2.36 22.92
N LYS A 509 89.19 2.29 24.14
CA LYS A 509 90.62 2.22 24.47
C LYS A 509 91.36 1.10 23.76
#